data_AF-A0A382SRX9-F1
#
_entry.id   AF-A0A382SRX9-F1
#
_cell.length_a   1.000
_cell.length_b   1.000
_cell.length_c   1.000
_cell.angle_alpha   90.00
_cell.angle_beta   90.00
_cell.angle_gamma   90.00
#
_symmetry.space_group_name_H-M   'P 1'
#
loop_
_entity.id
_entity.type
_entity.pdbx_description
1 polymer ?
#
loop_
_entity_poly.entity_id
_entity_poly.type
_entity_poly.pdbx_seq_one_letter_code
_entity_poly.pdbx_strand_id
1 'polypeptide(L)'
;MKNLSVIKIGGSTIEEWKSSLIFLKSIKDKGIPIIIVHGGGKTVSEWSSKLGIRPEFVKGLRKTDSETLEVACSILAGLINSRLVSNLENLGITAVGLCGVSSKVLVSSPIDDNLGLVGEISKVNPELLIMLLENGYTP
;
A
#
# COMPACT_ATOMS: atom_id res chain seq x y z
N MET A 1 22.09 -7.21 4.69
CA MET A 1 20.87 -7.66 5.39
C MET A 1 20.62 -9.13 5.04
N LYS A 2 20.75 -10.09 5.98
CA LYS A 2 20.64 -11.51 5.60
C LYS A 2 19.21 -12.08 5.59
N ASN A 3 18.21 -11.39 6.17
CA ASN A 3 16.80 -11.78 6.10
C ASN A 3 15.91 -10.51 6.02
N LEU A 4 15.39 -10.17 4.84
CA LEU A 4 14.37 -9.11 4.65
C LEU A 4 13.00 -9.77 4.48
N SER A 5 11.97 -9.25 5.15
CA SER A 5 10.58 -9.68 4.95
C SER A 5 9.78 -8.61 4.22
N VAL A 6 9.16 -8.96 3.10
CA VAL A 6 8.18 -8.10 2.41
C VAL A 6 6.80 -8.67 2.69
N ILE A 7 5.97 -7.92 3.43
CA ILE A 7 4.72 -8.43 3.98
C ILE A 7 3.55 -7.66 3.38
N LYS A 8 2.68 -8.38 2.68
CA LYS A 8 1.39 -7.84 2.21
C LYS A 8 0.37 -7.92 3.33
N ILE A 9 -0.08 -6.78 3.85
CA ILE A 9 -1.27 -6.72 4.71
C ILE A 9 -2.50 -6.75 3.81
N GLY A 10 -3.22 -7.88 3.83
CA GLY A 10 -4.55 -8.03 3.24
C GLY A 10 -5.64 -7.48 4.16
N GLY A 11 -6.90 -7.69 3.80
CA GLY A 11 -8.05 -7.17 4.56
C GLY A 11 -8.61 -5.89 3.96
N SER A 12 -9.90 -5.70 4.21
CA SER A 12 -10.72 -4.66 3.58
C SER A 12 -10.81 -3.39 4.42
N THR A 13 -10.51 -3.49 5.71
CA THR A 13 -10.65 -2.43 6.70
C THR A 13 -9.45 -2.44 7.65
N ILE A 14 -9.19 -1.32 8.31
CA ILE A 14 -8.04 -1.16 9.22
C ILE A 14 -8.27 -1.95 10.52
N GLU A 15 -9.54 -2.12 10.90
CA GLU A 15 -9.99 -2.89 12.04
C GLU A 15 -9.56 -4.36 11.95
N GLU A 16 -9.50 -4.90 10.73
CA GLU A 16 -9.03 -6.26 10.45
C GLU A 16 -7.51 -6.42 10.64
N TRP A 17 -6.76 -5.32 10.77
CA TRP A 17 -5.30 -5.37 10.81
C TRP A 17 -4.70 -5.60 12.20
N LYS A 18 -5.49 -5.53 13.28
CA LYS A 18 -4.95 -5.65 14.66
C LYS A 18 -4.06 -6.87 14.87
N SER A 19 -4.50 -8.04 14.43
CA SER A 19 -3.71 -9.29 14.53
C SER A 19 -2.44 -9.23 13.66
N SER A 20 -2.55 -8.65 12.46
CA SER A 20 -1.41 -8.47 11.55
C SER A 20 -0.36 -7.53 12.15
N LEU A 21 -0.79 -6.44 12.80
CA LEU A 21 0.11 -5.49 13.44
C LEU A 21 0.87 -6.10 14.63
N ILE A 22 0.21 -6.92 15.45
CA ILE A 22 0.86 -7.67 16.53
C ILE A 22 1.91 -8.64 15.95
N PHE A 23 1.58 -9.33 14.85
CA PHE A 23 2.52 -10.20 14.17
C PHE A 23 3.73 -9.43 13.62
N LEU A 24 3.52 -8.27 12.99
CA LEU A 24 4.59 -7.40 12.48
C LEU A 24 5.53 -6.95 13.60
N LYS A 25 4.97 -6.57 14.75
CA LYS A 25 5.76 -6.24 15.95
C LYS A 25 6.65 -7.41 16.38
N SER A 26 6.10 -8.63 16.41
CA SER A 26 6.89 -9.83 16.75
C SER A 26 8.06 -10.12 15.78
N ILE A 27 7.94 -9.75 14.50
CA ILE A 27 9.02 -9.88 13.52
C ILE A 27 10.06 -8.79 13.76
N LYS A 28 9.62 -7.54 13.97
CA LYS A 28 10.52 -6.41 14.21
C LYS A 28 11.34 -6.59 15.49
N ASP A 29 10.74 -7.16 16.54
CA ASP A 29 11.41 -7.47 17.82
C ASP A 29 12.51 -8.54 17.69
N LYS A 30 12.48 -9.36 16.62
CA LYS A 30 13.56 -10.29 16.28
C LYS A 30 14.70 -9.63 15.49
N GLY A 31 14.64 -8.31 15.27
CA GLY A 31 15.63 -7.55 14.50
C GLY A 31 15.56 -7.79 12.99
N ILE A 32 14.46 -8.36 12.48
CA ILE A 32 14.28 -8.64 11.05
C ILE A 32 13.75 -7.35 10.38
N PRO A 33 14.44 -6.79 9.36
CA PRO A 33 13.93 -5.69 8.56
C PRO A 33 12.65 -6.09 7.81
N ILE A 34 11.69 -5.18 7.73
CA ILE A 34 10.37 -5.41 7.13
C ILE A 34 10.05 -4.29 6.15
N ILE A 35 9.49 -4.64 4.98
CA ILE A 35 8.73 -3.74 4.11
C ILE A 35 7.26 -4.17 4.16
N ILE A 36 6.35 -3.22 4.28
CA ILE A 36 4.91 -3.47 4.40
C ILE A 36 4.19 -2.96 3.15
N VAL A 37 3.43 -3.84 2.50
CA VAL A 37 2.59 -3.48 1.34
C VAL A 37 1.13 -3.61 1.74
N HIS A 38 0.32 -2.57 1.52
CA HIS A 38 -1.11 -2.62 1.83
C HIS A 38 -1.97 -2.43 0.58
N GLY A 39 -3.24 -2.80 0.71
CA GLY A 39 -4.29 -2.53 -0.27
C GLY A 39 -5.35 -1.64 0.36
N GLY A 40 -6.58 -1.72 -0.15
CA GLY A 40 -7.69 -0.95 0.42
C GLY A 40 -8.93 -0.92 -0.46
N GLY A 41 -9.13 -1.96 -1.29
CA GLY A 41 -10.13 -1.93 -2.36
C GLY A 41 -11.54 -1.61 -1.87
N LYS A 42 -11.95 -2.13 -0.72
CA LYS A 42 -13.26 -1.85 -0.12
C LYS A 42 -13.39 -0.38 0.28
N THR A 43 -12.42 0.16 1.03
CA THR A 43 -12.39 1.58 1.42
C THR A 43 -12.36 2.51 0.21
N VAL A 44 -11.64 2.16 -0.86
CA VAL A 44 -11.70 2.90 -2.14
C VAL A 44 -13.13 2.89 -2.69
N SER A 45 -13.77 1.73 -2.79
CA SER A 45 -15.16 1.63 -3.25
C SER A 45 -16.15 2.43 -2.39
N GLU A 46 -15.99 2.42 -1.07
CA GLU A 46 -16.82 3.19 -0.14
C GLU A 46 -16.68 4.69 -0.38
N TRP A 47 -15.46 5.19 -0.57
CA TRP A 47 -15.20 6.61 -0.85
C TRP A 47 -15.64 7.03 -2.26
N SER A 48 -15.41 6.19 -3.27
CA SER A 48 -15.95 6.41 -4.62
C SER A 48 -17.46 6.57 -4.56
N SER A 49 -18.16 5.69 -3.85
CA SER A 49 -19.62 5.73 -3.73
C SER A 49 -20.12 6.99 -3.02
N LYS A 50 -19.41 7.47 -1.99
CA LYS A 50 -19.72 8.74 -1.32
C LYS A 50 -19.58 9.96 -2.23
N LEU A 51 -18.72 9.88 -3.24
CA LEU A 51 -18.49 10.92 -4.25
C LEU A 51 -19.37 10.74 -5.49
N GLY A 52 -20.28 9.76 -5.50
CA GLY A 52 -21.14 9.48 -6.65
C GLY A 52 -20.48 8.66 -7.77
N ILE A 53 -19.24 8.20 -7.58
CA ILE A 53 -18.50 7.38 -8.54
C ILE A 53 -18.83 5.91 -8.29
N ARG A 54 -19.43 5.24 -9.30
CA ARG A 54 -19.83 3.83 -9.19
C ARG A 54 -18.63 2.90 -9.41
N PRO A 55 -18.28 2.01 -8.46
CA PRO A 55 -17.23 1.02 -8.67
C PRO A 55 -17.60 0.02 -9.78
N GLU A 56 -16.72 -0.16 -10.77
CA GLU A 56 -16.85 -1.16 -11.83
C GLU A 56 -15.70 -2.18 -11.75
N PHE A 57 -15.99 -3.44 -12.06
CA PHE A 57 -14.99 -4.52 -12.04
C PHE A 57 -15.10 -5.39 -13.29
N VAL A 58 -13.95 -5.76 -13.85
CA VAL A 58 -13.80 -6.66 -14.99
C VAL A 58 -12.80 -7.74 -14.60
N LYS A 59 -13.24 -9.01 -14.63
CA LYS A 59 -12.40 -10.17 -14.26
C LYS A 59 -11.70 -10.04 -12.89
N GLY A 60 -12.38 -9.41 -11.92
CA GLY A 60 -11.85 -9.19 -10.56
C GLY A 60 -10.94 -7.98 -10.40
N LEU A 61 -10.59 -7.28 -11.49
CA LEU A 61 -9.86 -6.01 -11.45
C LEU A 61 -10.82 -4.83 -11.51
N ARG A 62 -10.52 -3.77 -10.78
CA ARG A 62 -11.31 -2.52 -10.82
C ARG A 62 -11.06 -1.82 -12.15
N LYS A 63 -12.09 -1.61 -12.95
CA LYS A 63 -11.99 -0.71 -14.10
C LYS A 63 -11.84 0.71 -13.56
N THR A 64 -10.79 1.41 -14.00
CA THR A 64 -10.33 2.65 -13.37
C THR A 64 -10.19 3.74 -14.43
N ASP A 65 -11.08 4.72 -14.41
CA ASP A 65 -10.92 5.98 -15.15
C ASP A 65 -10.14 7.03 -14.32
N SER A 66 -10.00 8.24 -14.85
CA SER A 66 -9.25 9.32 -14.20
C SER A 66 -9.83 9.68 -12.82
N GLU A 67 -11.15 9.82 -12.70
CA GLU A 67 -11.80 10.17 -11.42
C GLU A 67 -11.63 9.03 -10.39
N THR A 68 -11.80 7.79 -10.83
CA THR A 68 -11.58 6.61 -9.98
C THR A 68 -10.12 6.51 -9.55
N LEU A 69 -9.17 6.85 -10.42
CA LEU A 69 -7.75 6.86 -10.10
C LEU A 69 -7.43 7.91 -9.02
N GLU A 70 -7.95 9.13 -9.15
CA GLU A 70 -7.75 10.19 -8.16
C GLU A 70 -8.25 9.76 -6.77
N VAL A 71 -9.44 9.15 -6.70
CA VAL A 71 -9.97 8.59 -5.45
C VAL A 71 -9.07 7.46 -4.95
N ALA A 72 -8.70 6.50 -5.80
CA ALA A 72 -7.86 5.38 -5.41
C ALA A 72 -6.51 5.86 -4.84
N CYS A 73 -5.84 6.80 -5.50
CA CYS A 73 -4.59 7.39 -5.03
C CYS A 73 -4.76 8.12 -3.69
N SER A 74 -5.79 8.96 -3.56
CA SER A 74 -6.06 9.73 -2.34
C SER A 74 -6.33 8.82 -1.14
N ILE A 75 -7.10 7.76 -1.34
CA ILE A 75 -7.48 6.84 -0.28
C ILE A 75 -6.35 5.88 0.08
N LEU A 76 -5.66 5.32 -0.91
CA LEU A 76 -4.56 4.39 -0.65
C LEU A 76 -3.34 5.11 -0.09
N ALA A 77 -2.81 6.13 -0.78
CA ALA A 77 -1.57 6.81 -0.38
C ALA A 77 -1.79 7.84 0.73
N GLY A 78 -3.00 8.41 0.85
CA GLY A 78 -3.33 9.35 1.92
C GLY A 78 -3.90 8.64 3.13
N LEU A 79 -5.21 8.36 3.09
CA LEU A 79 -5.98 7.93 4.26
C LEU A 79 -5.48 6.62 4.87
N ILE A 80 -5.38 5.57 4.05
CA ILE A 80 -5.07 4.23 4.54
C ILE A 80 -3.60 4.14 4.96
N ASN A 81 -2.69 4.62 4.12
CA ASN A 81 -1.26 4.61 4.41
C ASN A 81 -0.94 5.39 5.69
N SER A 82 -1.48 6.59 5.86
CA SER A 82 -1.24 7.41 7.06
C SER A 82 -1.77 6.75 8.34
N ARG A 83 -2.93 6.08 8.26
CA ARG A 83 -3.47 5.32 9.40
C ARG A 83 -2.61 4.10 9.72
N LEU A 84 -2.09 3.39 8.71
CA LEU A 84 -1.18 2.26 8.93
C LEU A 84 0.09 2.72 9.65
N VAL A 85 0.73 3.78 9.14
CA VAL A 85 1.91 4.40 9.75
C VAL A 85 1.63 4.78 11.20
N SER A 86 0.54 5.49 11.47
CA SER A 86 0.16 5.87 12.84
C SER A 86 -0.01 4.66 13.77
N ASN A 87 -0.61 3.57 13.29
CA ASN A 87 -0.75 2.35 14.10
C ASN A 87 0.59 1.66 14.36
N LEU A 88 1.51 1.64 13.38
CA LEU A 88 2.85 1.08 13.55
C LEU A 88 3.68 1.90 14.54
N GLU A 89 3.63 3.23 14.45
CA GLU A 89 4.30 4.14 15.39
C GLU A 89 3.78 3.93 16.82
N ASN A 90 2.47 3.77 17.01
CA ASN A 90 1.87 3.44 18.31
C ASN A 90 2.34 2.09 18.89
N LEU A 91 2.88 1.20 18.06
CA LEU A 91 3.50 -0.07 18.47
C LEU A 91 5.02 0.02 18.65
N GLY A 92 5.58 1.22 18.55
CA GLY A 92 7.02 1.48 18.63
C GLY A 92 7.78 0.97 17.40
N ILE A 93 7.12 0.86 16.24
CA ILE A 93 7.76 0.56 14.96
C ILE A 93 7.91 1.87 14.21
N THR A 94 9.15 2.32 14.05
CA THR A 94 9.47 3.51 13.23
C THR A 94 9.14 3.21 11.77
N ALA A 95 8.08 3.82 11.26
CA ALA A 95 7.49 3.55 9.95
C ALA A 95 7.44 4.81 9.09
N VAL A 96 7.56 4.63 7.77
CA VAL A 96 7.48 5.73 6.81
C VAL A 96 6.54 5.36 5.68
N GLY A 97 5.54 6.22 5.46
CA GLY A 97 4.54 6.02 4.42
C GLY A 97 5.02 6.47 3.05
N LEU A 98 4.97 5.58 2.06
CA LEU A 98 5.34 5.86 0.68
C LEU A 98 4.32 5.28 -0.30
N CYS A 99 4.38 5.73 -1.55
CA CYS A 99 3.66 5.13 -2.67
C CYS A 99 4.59 4.93 -3.87
N GLY A 100 4.16 4.18 -4.88
CA GLY A 100 5.00 3.77 -6.02
C GLY A 100 5.70 4.92 -6.75
N VAL A 101 5.10 6.11 -6.81
CA VAL A 101 5.70 7.27 -7.47
C VAL A 101 6.82 7.94 -6.65
N SER A 102 6.90 7.65 -5.35
CA SER A 102 7.94 8.17 -4.46
C SER A 102 9.30 7.68 -4.96
N SER A 103 10.15 8.58 -5.43
CA SER A 103 11.43 8.25 -6.09
C SER A 103 11.32 7.18 -7.20
N LYS A 104 10.16 7.08 -7.85
CA LYS A 104 9.85 6.05 -8.86
C LYS A 104 10.08 4.61 -8.34
N VAL A 105 9.80 4.33 -7.07
CA VAL A 105 9.95 2.97 -6.49
C VAL A 105 9.26 1.92 -7.36
N LEU A 106 8.07 2.23 -7.88
CA LEU A 106 7.36 1.41 -8.85
C LEU A 106 7.10 2.20 -10.14
N VAL A 107 7.39 1.58 -11.27
CA VAL A 107 6.99 2.04 -12.60
C VAL A 107 6.02 1.01 -13.16
N SER A 108 4.91 1.48 -13.72
CA SER A 108 3.88 0.65 -14.31
C SER A 108 3.51 1.11 -15.71
N SER A 109 2.92 0.20 -16.48
CA SER A 109 2.31 0.45 -17.77
C SER A 109 0.88 -0.08 -17.78
N PRO A 110 -0.06 0.51 -18.54
CA PRO A 110 -1.43 -0.01 -18.64
C PRO A 110 -1.47 -1.48 -19.07
N ILE A 111 -2.39 -2.25 -18.49
CA ILE A 111 -2.57 -3.68 -18.83
C ILE A 111 -3.32 -3.83 -20.15
N ASP A 112 -4.52 -3.26 -20.21
CA ASP A 112 -5.39 -3.28 -21.39
C ASP A 112 -6.42 -2.15 -21.36
N ASP A 113 -6.90 -1.74 -22.53
CA ASP A 113 -7.80 -0.59 -22.68
C ASP A 113 -9.17 -0.79 -21.98
N ASN A 114 -9.63 -2.03 -21.75
CA ASN A 114 -10.93 -2.27 -21.10
C ASN A 114 -10.87 -2.00 -19.58
N LEU A 115 -9.68 -2.01 -18.99
CA LEU A 115 -9.47 -1.71 -17.58
C LEU A 115 -9.18 -0.22 -17.33
N GLY A 116 -8.93 0.56 -18.38
CA GLY A 116 -8.55 1.97 -18.27
C GLY A 116 -7.14 2.11 -17.69
N LEU A 117 -7.00 2.85 -16.59
CA LEU A 117 -5.72 3.24 -15.97
C LEU A 117 -5.18 2.18 -14.99
N VAL A 118 -5.60 0.92 -15.11
CA VAL A 118 -5.02 -0.18 -14.33
C VAL A 118 -3.67 -0.55 -14.92
N GLY A 119 -2.64 -0.56 -14.07
CA GLY A 119 -1.27 -0.85 -14.48
C GLY A 119 -0.72 -2.18 -13.99
N GLU A 120 0.21 -2.73 -14.75
CA GLU A 120 1.13 -3.80 -14.34
C GLU A 120 2.52 -3.22 -14.10
N ILE A 121 3.24 -3.74 -13.11
CA ILE A 121 4.57 -3.27 -12.75
C ILE A 121 5.58 -3.68 -13.82
N SER A 122 6.20 -2.69 -14.46
CA SER A 122 7.24 -2.88 -15.49
C SER A 122 8.66 -2.72 -14.93
N LYS A 123 8.82 -1.96 -13.83
CA LYS A 123 10.12 -1.79 -13.16
C LYS A 123 9.95 -1.50 -11.66
N VAL A 124 10.89 -2.01 -10.87
CA VAL A 124 11.05 -1.69 -9.44
C VAL A 124 12.40 -1.02 -9.22
N ASN A 125 12.43 0.16 -8.60
CA ASN A 125 13.64 0.87 -8.20
C ASN A 125 13.76 0.88 -6.67
N PRO A 126 14.53 -0.03 -6.05
CA PRO A 126 14.49 -0.26 -4.60
C PRO A 126 15.38 0.70 -3.78
N GLU A 127 16.12 1.60 -4.43
CA GLU A 127 17.15 2.44 -3.78
C GLU A 127 16.63 3.22 -2.56
N LEU A 128 15.46 3.86 -2.70
CA LEU A 128 14.81 4.55 -1.58
C LEU A 128 14.46 3.59 -0.43
N LEU A 129 13.94 2.40 -0.75
CA LEU A 129 13.55 1.40 0.25
C LEU A 129 14.79 0.88 1.00
N ILE A 130 15.89 0.62 0.28
CA ILE A 130 17.15 0.16 0.86
C ILE A 130 17.70 1.21 1.83
N MET A 131 17.77 2.48 1.39
CA MET A 131 18.23 3.58 2.24
C MET A 131 17.42 3.70 3.53
N LEU A 132 16.10 3.58 3.45
CA LEU A 132 15.22 3.66 4.62
C LEU A 132 15.46 2.48 5.58
N LEU A 133 15.56 1.26 5.05
CA LEU A 133 15.84 0.06 5.85
C LEU A 133 17.20 0.17 6.56
N GLU A 134 18.23 0.67 5.87
CA GLU A 134 19.57 0.88 6.45
C GLU A 134 19.58 1.92 7.58
N ASN A 135 18.64 2.87 7.55
CA ASN A 135 18.45 3.88 8.58
C ASN A 135 17.39 3.47 9.64
N GLY A 136 16.98 2.20 9.66
CA GLY A 136 16.11 1.63 10.70
C GLY A 136 14.61 1.82 10.49
N TYR A 137 14.21 2.54 9.44
CA TYR A 137 12.80 2.73 9.09
C TYR A 137 12.16 1.43 8.58
N THR A 138 10.85 1.37 8.69
CA THR A 138 9.98 0.32 8.14
C THR A 138 9.13 0.95 7.03
N PRO A 139 9.52 0.78 5.75
CA PRO A 139 8.74 1.29 4.61
C PRO A 139 7.43 0.53 4.41
#